data_AF-N6V8B3-F1
#
_entry.id   AF-N6V8B3-F1
#
_cell.length_a   1.000
_cell.length_b   1.000
_cell.length_c   1.000
_cell.angle_alpha   90.00
_cell.angle_beta   90.00
_cell.angle_gamma   90.00
#
_symmetry.space_group_name_H-M   'P 1'
#
loop_
_entity.id
_entity.type
_entity.pdbx_description
1 polymer ?
#
loop_
_entity_poly.entity_id
_entity_poly.type
_entity_poly.pdbx_seq_one_letter_code
_entity_poly.pdbx_strand_id
1 'polypeptide(L)'
;MQSIDATVFVFAYRLMKESEKIFQPMITSPQQTMQSLCGFPVVHSRQLIYQYAAFYDTVLVQNIIAFSKELSLNGTKGEGVMTAQILEHLHIHRKLMEKAHILNLSADVVEAFLIDESLKMDVLLFKFGADIAALVFDTFHEGDMKQLKNMSEDIKQGLREKCGPDSDLEEQFSETF
;
A
#
# COMPACT_ATOMS: atom_id res chain seq x y z
N MET A 1 12.61 23.90 -14.15
CA MET A 1 12.19 22.69 -14.88
C MET A 1 11.81 21.67 -13.81
N GLN A 2 10.54 21.31 -13.67
CA GLN A 2 10.12 20.40 -12.62
C GLN A 2 10.69 18.99 -12.85
N SER A 3 11.21 18.33 -11.81
CA SER A 3 11.74 16.96 -11.93
C SER A 3 10.57 15.98 -11.82
N ILE A 4 10.26 15.30 -12.94
CA ILE A 4 9.22 14.27 -12.99
C ILE A 4 9.46 13.21 -11.92
N ASP A 5 10.71 12.76 -11.75
CA ASP A 5 11.08 11.75 -10.76
C ASP A 5 10.78 12.19 -9.32
N ALA A 6 11.09 13.46 -8.98
CA ALA A 6 10.79 14.00 -7.65
C ALA A 6 9.27 14.14 -7.43
N THR A 7 8.51 14.45 -8.48
CA THR A 7 7.04 14.56 -8.41
C THR A 7 6.39 13.21 -8.18
N VAL A 8 6.81 12.19 -8.94
CA VAL A 8 6.37 10.80 -8.77
C VAL A 8 6.74 10.27 -7.40
N PHE A 9 7.95 10.57 -6.92
CA PHE A 9 8.40 10.16 -5.58
C PHE A 9 7.51 10.73 -4.47
N VAL A 10 7.21 12.04 -4.47
CA VAL A 10 6.35 12.65 -3.44
C VAL A 10 4.93 12.10 -3.49
N PHE A 11 4.38 11.89 -4.70
CA PHE A 11 3.08 11.26 -4.88
C PHE A 11 3.04 9.86 -4.26
N ALA A 12 4.01 9.02 -4.63
CA ALA A 12 4.14 7.65 -4.18
C ALA A 12 4.33 7.56 -2.65
N TYR A 13 5.19 8.41 -2.07
CA TYR A 13 5.38 8.48 -0.62
C TYR A 13 4.06 8.80 0.09
N ARG A 14 3.30 9.77 -0.42
CA ARG A 14 2.02 10.15 0.18
C ARG A 14 0.98 9.03 0.08
N LEU A 15 0.88 8.35 -1.06
CA LEU A 15 0.00 7.18 -1.23
C LEU A 15 0.33 6.09 -0.19
N MET A 16 1.62 5.80 0.00
CA MET A 16 2.06 4.78 0.95
C MET A 16 1.73 5.16 2.39
N LYS A 17 2.04 6.39 2.82
CA LYS A 17 1.73 6.83 4.19
C LYS A 17 0.23 6.82 4.49
N GLU A 18 -0.62 7.15 3.51
CA GLU A 18 -2.08 7.05 3.71
C GLU A 18 -2.55 5.58 3.76
N SER A 19 -2.00 4.71 2.91
CA SER A 19 -2.28 3.27 2.95
C SER A 19 -1.88 2.66 4.31
N GLU A 20 -0.69 2.96 4.81
CA GLU A 20 -0.20 2.51 6.13
C GLU A 20 -1.14 2.92 7.26
N LYS A 21 -1.60 4.17 7.29
CA LYS A 21 -2.57 4.65 8.30
C LYS A 21 -3.88 3.86 8.30
N ILE A 22 -4.28 3.35 7.13
CA ILE A 22 -5.51 2.57 6.97
C ILE A 22 -5.27 1.11 7.40
N PHE A 23 -4.18 0.49 6.94
CA PHE A 23 -3.89 -0.92 7.22
C PHE A 23 -3.39 -1.19 8.63
N GLN A 24 -2.65 -0.27 9.25
CA GLN A 24 -2.08 -0.49 10.58
C GLN A 24 -3.13 -0.85 11.65
N PRO A 25 -4.24 -0.11 11.83
CA PRO A 25 -5.28 -0.54 12.78
C PRO A 25 -5.94 -1.87 12.40
N MET A 26 -6.01 -2.19 11.09
CA MET A 26 -6.53 -3.48 10.62
C MET A 26 -5.60 -4.62 11.03
N ILE A 27 -4.29 -4.43 10.92
CA ILE A 27 -3.25 -5.40 11.31
C ILE A 27 -3.20 -5.58 12.82
N THR A 28 -3.29 -4.51 13.60
CA THR A 28 -3.27 -4.57 15.07
C THR A 28 -4.53 -5.23 15.63
N SER A 29 -5.68 -5.09 14.98
CA SER A 29 -6.96 -5.64 15.47
C SER A 29 -7.80 -6.27 14.34
N PRO A 30 -7.33 -7.40 13.77
CA PRO A 30 -7.90 -7.96 12.55
C PRO A 30 -9.31 -8.53 12.75
N GLN A 31 -9.56 -9.22 13.87
CA GLN A 31 -10.90 -9.76 14.19
C GLN A 31 -11.93 -8.65 14.35
N GLN A 32 -11.60 -7.62 15.14
CA GLN A 32 -12.51 -6.50 15.39
C GLN A 32 -12.78 -5.72 14.09
N THR A 33 -11.73 -5.50 13.28
CA THR A 33 -11.85 -4.83 11.98
C THR A 33 -12.78 -5.60 11.05
N MET A 34 -12.52 -6.88 10.82
CA MET A 34 -13.34 -7.68 9.90
C MET A 34 -14.76 -7.86 10.43
N GLN A 35 -14.96 -8.01 11.74
CA GLN A 35 -16.30 -8.06 12.33
C GLN A 35 -17.07 -6.75 12.10
N SER A 36 -16.41 -5.60 12.24
CA SER A 36 -17.01 -4.29 11.95
C SER A 36 -17.38 -4.13 10.48
N LEU A 37 -16.53 -4.62 9.57
CA LEU A 37 -16.75 -4.52 8.12
C LEU A 37 -17.82 -5.47 7.60
N CYS A 38 -17.83 -6.72 8.10
CA CYS A 38 -18.69 -7.80 7.63
C CYS A 38 -20.01 -7.90 8.40
N GLY A 39 -20.07 -7.39 9.63
CA GLY A 39 -21.21 -7.55 10.54
C GLY A 39 -21.23 -8.88 11.30
N PHE A 40 -20.24 -9.76 11.09
CA PHE A 40 -20.09 -11.06 11.76
C PHE A 40 -18.61 -11.43 11.93
N PRO A 41 -18.26 -12.31 12.88
CA PRO A 41 -16.87 -12.75 13.08
C PRO A 41 -16.31 -13.49 11.86
N VAL A 42 -15.09 -13.12 11.44
CA VAL A 42 -14.35 -13.78 10.35
C VAL A 42 -13.19 -14.58 10.94
N VAL A 43 -13.20 -15.90 10.73
CA VAL A 43 -12.25 -16.85 11.31
C VAL A 43 -10.81 -16.53 10.91
N HIS A 44 -10.56 -16.36 9.60
CA HIS A 44 -9.24 -16.09 9.03
C HIS A 44 -8.95 -14.60 8.81
N SER A 45 -9.55 -13.72 9.63
CA SER A 45 -9.47 -12.26 9.49
C SER A 45 -8.05 -11.71 9.29
N ARG A 46 -7.08 -12.22 10.04
CA ARG A 46 -5.67 -11.79 9.94
C ARG A 46 -5.06 -12.13 8.57
N GLN A 47 -5.23 -13.37 8.13
CA GLN A 47 -4.70 -13.85 6.86
C GLN A 47 -5.35 -13.11 5.70
N LEU A 48 -6.65 -12.83 5.79
CA LEU A 48 -7.38 -12.06 4.79
C LEU A 48 -6.85 -10.61 4.69
N ILE A 49 -6.60 -9.95 5.82
CA ILE A 49 -6.03 -8.60 5.85
C ILE A 49 -4.62 -8.59 5.25
N TYR A 50 -3.75 -9.55 5.61
CA TYR A 50 -2.39 -9.61 5.06
C TYR A 50 -2.38 -9.86 3.55
N GLN A 51 -3.23 -10.78 3.08
CA GLN A 51 -3.36 -11.04 1.66
C GLN A 51 -3.89 -9.83 0.90
N TYR A 52 -4.88 -9.13 1.47
CA TYR A 52 -5.42 -7.93 0.86
C TYR A 52 -4.39 -6.79 0.84
N ALA A 53 -3.59 -6.63 1.90
CA ALA A 53 -2.49 -5.66 1.92
C ALA A 53 -1.45 -5.94 0.82
N ALA A 54 -1.03 -7.19 0.65
CA ALA A 54 -0.13 -7.61 -0.43
C ALA A 54 -0.70 -7.35 -1.83
N PHE A 55 -2.00 -7.63 -2.02
CA PHE A 55 -2.70 -7.29 -3.26
C PHE A 55 -2.72 -5.76 -3.49
N TYR A 56 -3.02 -4.99 -2.44
CA TYR A 56 -3.13 -3.54 -2.54
C TYR A 56 -1.80 -2.86 -2.89
N ASP A 57 -0.66 -3.40 -2.48
CA ASP A 57 0.65 -2.92 -2.95
C ASP A 57 0.80 -2.99 -4.48
N THR A 58 0.21 -4.01 -5.11
CA THR A 58 0.20 -4.11 -6.58
C THR A 58 -0.63 -2.98 -7.20
N VAL A 59 -1.74 -2.60 -6.57
CA VAL A 59 -2.57 -1.46 -6.98
C VAL A 59 -1.76 -0.16 -6.83
N LEU A 60 -1.05 0.02 -5.72
CA LEU A 60 -0.18 1.19 -5.51
C LEU A 60 0.90 1.30 -6.58
N VAL A 61 1.61 0.21 -6.88
CA VAL A 61 2.62 0.16 -7.96
C VAL A 61 2.02 0.57 -9.31
N GLN A 62 0.85 0.04 -9.66
CA GLN A 62 0.17 0.39 -10.91
C GLN A 62 -0.19 1.89 -10.97
N ASN A 63 -0.68 2.46 -9.87
CA ASN A 63 -1.01 3.89 -9.78
C ASN A 63 0.24 4.77 -9.94
N ILE A 64 1.36 4.39 -9.30
CA ILE A 64 2.62 5.13 -9.41
C ILE A 64 3.16 5.10 -10.84
N ILE A 65 3.12 3.93 -11.49
CA ILE A 65 3.57 3.78 -12.89
C ILE A 65 2.66 4.58 -13.84
N ALA A 66 1.34 4.56 -13.61
CA ALA A 66 0.38 5.33 -14.41
C ALA A 66 0.65 6.84 -14.29
N PHE A 67 0.80 7.35 -13.07
CA PHE A 67 1.11 8.76 -12.81
C PHE A 67 2.45 9.18 -13.44
N SER A 68 3.48 8.32 -13.33
CA SER A 68 4.78 8.56 -13.97
C SER A 68 4.69 8.68 -15.50
N LYS A 69 3.85 7.85 -16.13
CA LYS A 69 3.59 7.91 -17.58
C LYS A 69 2.85 9.18 -17.98
N GLU A 70 1.86 9.61 -17.21
CA GLU A 70 1.11 10.84 -17.46
C GLU A 70 2.00 12.09 -17.44
N LEU A 71 2.97 12.14 -16.51
CA LEU A 71 3.94 13.24 -16.44
C LEU A 71 5.03 13.16 -17.53
N SER A 72 5.25 11.99 -18.12
CA SER A 72 6.30 11.76 -19.12
C SER A 72 5.81 12.06 -20.53
N LEU A 73 6.01 13.31 -21.00
CA LEU A 73 5.57 13.83 -22.31
C LEU A 73 5.94 12.98 -23.55
N ASN A 74 6.89 12.03 -23.47
CA ASN A 74 7.33 11.19 -24.60
C ASN A 74 7.42 9.68 -24.29
N GLY A 75 6.88 9.19 -23.17
CA GLY A 75 6.73 7.75 -22.87
C GLY A 75 8.00 6.86 -22.88
N THR A 76 9.20 7.43 -23.00
CA THR A 76 10.46 6.71 -23.30
C THR A 76 11.54 6.82 -22.23
N LYS A 77 11.34 7.63 -21.19
CA LYS A 77 12.25 7.66 -20.05
C LYS A 77 11.86 6.55 -19.07
N GLY A 78 12.82 5.66 -18.79
CA GLY A 78 12.72 4.71 -17.70
C GLY A 78 12.51 5.42 -16.36
N GLU A 79 12.10 4.65 -15.36
CA GLU A 79 11.88 5.13 -14.00
C GLU A 79 13.11 5.89 -13.50
N GLY A 80 12.89 7.05 -12.89
CA GLY A 80 13.97 7.79 -12.26
C GLY A 80 14.45 7.10 -10.98
N VAL A 81 15.60 7.52 -10.47
CA VAL A 81 16.29 6.85 -9.35
C VAL A 81 15.45 6.89 -8.06
N MET A 82 14.69 7.97 -7.84
CA MET A 82 13.82 8.09 -6.65
C MET A 82 12.61 7.17 -6.79
N THR A 83 11.98 7.16 -7.97
CA THR A 83 10.84 6.28 -8.28
C THR A 83 11.22 4.81 -8.17
N ALA A 84 12.41 4.41 -8.64
CA ALA A 84 12.86 3.02 -8.53
C ALA A 84 13.02 2.57 -7.06
N GLN A 85 13.52 3.45 -6.17
CA GLN A 85 13.70 3.12 -4.76
C GLN A 85 12.37 2.92 -4.02
N ILE A 86 11.33 3.70 -4.36
CA ILE A 86 10.02 3.54 -3.73
C ILE A 86 9.27 2.31 -4.26
N LEU A 87 9.45 1.96 -5.54
CA LEU A 87 8.89 0.74 -6.11
C LEU A 87 9.54 -0.53 -5.53
N GLU A 88 10.86 -0.50 -5.30
CA GLU A 88 11.55 -1.60 -4.61
C GLU A 88 11.04 -1.74 -3.17
N HIS A 89 10.79 -0.63 -2.47
CA HIS A 89 10.22 -0.67 -1.14
C HIS A 89 8.83 -1.31 -1.12
N LEU A 90 7.93 -0.92 -2.02
CA LEU A 90 6.61 -1.55 -2.15
C LEU A 90 6.71 -3.05 -2.43
N HIS A 91 7.69 -3.47 -3.23
CA HIS A 91 7.93 -4.89 -3.50
C HIS A 91 8.40 -5.66 -2.26
N ILE A 92 9.26 -5.05 -1.43
CA ILE A 92 9.69 -5.61 -0.16
C ILE A 92 8.52 -5.73 0.81
N HIS A 93 7.72 -4.67 0.95
CA HIS A 93 6.52 -4.65 1.78
C HIS A 93 5.52 -5.75 1.36
N ARG A 94 5.27 -5.89 0.05
CA ARG A 94 4.42 -6.97 -0.48
C ARG A 94 4.91 -8.35 -0.08
N LYS A 95 6.20 -8.63 -0.27
CA LYS A 95 6.80 -9.92 0.12
C LYS A 95 6.68 -10.18 1.62
N LEU A 96 6.81 -9.15 2.44
CA LEU A 96 6.59 -9.24 3.88
C LEU A 96 5.14 -9.66 4.17
N MET A 97 4.15 -9.03 3.53
CA MET A 97 2.73 -9.34 3.71
C MET A 97 2.36 -10.75 3.21
N GLU A 98 2.88 -11.16 2.05
CA GLU A 98 2.74 -12.53 1.53
C GLU A 98 3.31 -13.55 2.50
N LYS A 99 4.51 -13.29 3.04
CA LYS A 99 5.13 -14.16 4.05
C LYS A 99 4.33 -14.17 5.35
N ALA A 100 3.82 -13.02 5.78
CA ALA A 100 2.98 -12.91 6.97
C ALA A 100 1.70 -13.72 6.83
N HIS A 101 1.09 -13.69 5.65
CA HIS A 101 -0.07 -14.50 5.29
C HIS A 101 0.25 -16.01 5.33
N ILE A 102 1.26 -16.45 4.57
CA ILE A 102 1.64 -17.88 4.43
C ILE A 102 2.03 -18.49 5.79
N LEU A 103 2.78 -17.75 6.61
CA LEU A 103 3.27 -18.23 7.91
C LEU A 103 2.32 -17.91 9.06
N ASN A 104 1.17 -17.26 8.80
CA ASN A 104 0.22 -16.80 9.81
C ASN A 104 0.88 -16.05 10.97
N LEU A 105 1.76 -15.10 10.65
CA LEU A 105 2.52 -14.35 11.65
C LEU A 105 1.58 -13.57 12.58
N SER A 106 1.98 -13.38 13.85
CA SER A 106 1.21 -12.56 14.78
C SER A 106 1.22 -11.09 14.36
N ALA A 107 0.22 -10.33 14.81
CA ALA A 107 0.13 -8.89 14.57
C ALA A 107 1.39 -8.16 15.06
N ASP A 108 1.87 -8.48 16.27
CA ASP A 108 3.07 -7.87 16.86
C ASP A 108 4.33 -8.06 16.01
N VAL A 109 4.49 -9.24 15.42
CA VAL A 109 5.65 -9.54 14.55
C VAL A 109 5.57 -8.73 13.27
N VAL A 110 4.39 -8.66 12.66
CA VAL A 110 4.18 -7.88 11.43
C VAL A 110 4.33 -6.38 11.70
N GLU A 111 3.79 -5.88 12.82
CA GLU A 111 3.93 -4.49 13.23
C GLU A 111 5.40 -4.09 13.43
N ALA A 112 6.21 -4.95 14.06
CA ALA A 112 7.64 -4.70 14.21
C ALA A 112 8.36 -4.57 12.86
N PHE A 113 8.04 -5.43 11.89
CA PHE A 113 8.59 -5.32 10.54
C PHE A 113 8.09 -4.07 9.80
N LEU A 114 6.84 -3.69 9.97
CA LEU A 114 6.27 -2.49 9.35
C LEU A 114 6.90 -1.20 9.88
N ILE A 115 7.23 -1.13 11.17
CA ILE A 115 7.94 0.02 11.73
C ILE A 115 9.32 0.20 11.08
N ASP A 116 10.05 -0.91 10.86
CA ASP A 116 11.34 -0.88 10.16
C ASP A 116 11.20 -0.41 8.71
N GLU A 117 10.20 -0.91 7.98
CA GLU A 117 9.92 -0.48 6.61
C GLU A 117 9.48 0.99 6.52
N SER A 118 8.57 1.45 7.38
CA SER A 118 8.19 2.86 7.43
C SER A 118 9.39 3.78 7.72
N LEU A 119 10.31 3.36 8.59
CA LEU A 119 11.52 4.13 8.87
C LEU A 119 12.40 4.27 7.61
N LYS A 120 12.54 3.20 6.81
CA LYS A 120 13.29 3.24 5.54
C LYS A 120 12.67 4.26 4.58
N MET A 121 11.33 4.33 4.52
CA MET A 121 10.64 5.33 3.69
C MET A 121 10.89 6.76 4.14
N ASP A 122 10.85 7.02 5.45
CA ASP A 122 11.14 8.35 5.99
C ASP A 122 12.59 8.75 5.75
N VAL A 123 13.53 7.80 5.80
CA VAL A 123 14.94 8.01 5.41
C VAL A 123 15.08 8.35 3.93
N LEU A 124 14.32 7.67 3.04
CA LEU A 124 14.31 8.01 1.61
C LEU A 124 13.81 9.44 1.39
N LEU A 125 12.71 9.84 2.03
CA LEU A 125 12.19 11.21 1.95
C LEU A 125 13.22 12.22 2.47
N PHE A 126 13.85 11.94 3.61
CA PHE A 126 14.89 12.81 4.15
C PHE A 126 16.08 12.97 3.19
N LYS A 127 16.55 11.86 2.61
CA LYS A 127 17.67 11.84 1.66
C LYS A 127 17.37 12.65 0.40
N PHE A 128 16.15 12.58 -0.11
CA PHE A 128 15.73 13.31 -1.31
C PHE A 128 15.09 14.68 -1.00
N GLY A 129 14.89 15.02 0.28
CA GLY A 129 14.17 16.23 0.71
C GLY A 129 14.79 17.54 0.24
N ALA A 130 16.13 17.60 0.16
CA ALA A 130 16.85 18.75 -0.39
C ALA A 130 16.59 18.93 -1.90
N ASP A 131 16.43 17.83 -2.65
CA ASP A 131 16.13 17.84 -4.08
C ASP A 131 14.64 18.14 -4.36
N ILE A 132 13.76 17.85 -3.40
CA ILE A 132 12.30 18.06 -3.47
C ILE A 132 11.91 19.51 -3.16
N ALA A 133 12.61 20.17 -2.22
CA ALA A 133 12.28 21.50 -1.70
C ALA A 133 12.34 22.64 -2.75
N ALA A 134 12.87 22.40 -3.94
CA ALA A 134 12.91 23.38 -5.02
C ALA A 134 11.86 23.17 -6.13
N LEU A 135 11.04 22.10 -6.08
CA LEU A 135 10.56 21.49 -7.32
C LEU A 135 9.10 21.01 -7.39
N VAL A 136 8.43 20.61 -6.30
CA VAL A 136 7.28 19.68 -6.42
C VAL A 136 5.95 20.16 -5.82
N PHE A 137 5.94 21.12 -4.89
CA PHE A 137 4.75 21.36 -4.05
C PHE A 137 3.53 21.99 -4.75
N ASP A 138 3.67 22.61 -5.93
CA ASP A 138 2.56 23.26 -6.65
C ASP A 138 1.86 22.36 -7.69
N THR A 139 2.30 21.11 -7.86
CA THR A 139 1.94 20.29 -9.04
C THR A 139 0.76 19.34 -8.82
N PHE A 140 0.31 19.12 -7.58
CA PHE A 140 -0.78 18.19 -7.30
C PHE A 140 -2.13 18.80 -7.65
N HIS A 141 -2.80 18.25 -8.67
CA HIS A 141 -4.15 18.67 -9.04
C HIS A 141 -5.18 18.07 -8.08
N GLU A 142 -6.36 18.71 -7.95
CA GLU A 142 -7.46 18.19 -7.11
C GLU A 142 -7.88 16.76 -7.47
N GLY A 143 -7.65 16.33 -8.73
CA GLY A 143 -7.89 14.96 -9.20
C GLY A 143 -7.01 13.92 -8.51
N ASP A 144 -5.70 14.17 -8.41
CA ASP A 144 -4.72 13.26 -7.75
C ASP A 144 -5.03 13.13 -6.26
N MET A 145 -5.54 14.20 -5.66
CA MET A 145 -5.96 14.25 -4.26
C MET A 145 -7.29 13.52 -3.98
N LYS A 146 -8.11 13.26 -5.00
CA LYS A 146 -9.39 12.55 -4.84
C LYS A 146 -9.16 11.07 -4.53
N GLN A 147 -8.13 10.46 -5.12
CA GLN A 147 -7.75 9.08 -4.84
C GLN A 147 -7.32 8.90 -3.38
N LEU A 148 -6.52 9.83 -2.85
CA LEU A 148 -6.13 9.85 -1.43
C LEU A 148 -7.33 9.98 -0.50
N LYS A 149 -8.33 10.80 -0.86
CA LYS A 149 -9.54 11.01 -0.05
C LYS A 149 -10.44 9.77 0.03
N ASN A 150 -10.49 8.98 -1.04
CA ASN A 150 -11.39 7.81 -1.13
C ASN A 150 -10.72 6.49 -0.72
N MET A 151 -9.39 6.45 -0.64
CA MET A 151 -8.58 5.26 -0.37
C MET A 151 -9.08 4.43 0.83
N SER A 152 -9.49 5.09 1.92
CA SER A 152 -10.00 4.39 3.10
C SER A 152 -11.27 3.61 2.80
N GLU A 153 -12.22 4.19 2.07
CA GLU A 153 -13.46 3.53 1.72
C GLU A 153 -13.25 2.47 0.65
N ASP A 154 -12.36 2.71 -0.32
CA ASP A 154 -12.01 1.74 -1.37
C ASP A 154 -11.41 0.45 -0.76
N ILE A 155 -10.45 0.59 0.17
CA ILE A 155 -9.84 -0.53 0.89
C ILE A 155 -10.89 -1.28 1.73
N LYS A 156 -11.71 -0.56 2.51
CA LYS A 156 -12.75 -1.17 3.35
C LYS A 156 -13.78 -1.90 2.51
N GLN A 157 -14.18 -1.33 1.38
CA GLN A 157 -15.14 -1.93 0.46
C GLN A 157 -14.57 -3.19 -0.18
N GLY A 158 -13.31 -3.16 -0.64
CA GLY A 158 -12.66 -4.35 -1.18
C GLY A 158 -12.45 -5.46 -0.15
N LEU A 159 -12.19 -5.12 1.12
CA LEU A 159 -12.21 -6.10 2.22
C LEU A 159 -13.62 -6.63 2.51
N ARG A 160 -14.65 -5.78 2.43
CA ARG A 160 -16.05 -6.18 2.65
C ARG A 160 -16.52 -7.19 1.60
N GLU A 161 -16.07 -7.05 0.36
CA GLU A 161 -16.35 -7.99 -0.72
C GLU A 161 -15.75 -9.40 -0.47
N LYS A 162 -14.82 -9.51 0.48
CA LYS A 162 -14.21 -10.78 0.91
C LYS A 162 -14.85 -11.36 2.18
N CYS A 163 -15.96 -10.80 2.67
CA CYS A 163 -16.64 -11.29 3.86
C CYS A 163 -17.40 -12.61 3.68
N GLY A 164 -17.58 -13.12 2.45
CA GLY A 164 -18.39 -14.32 2.19
C GLY A 164 -17.62 -15.65 2.29
N PRO A 165 -18.33 -16.77 2.59
CA PRO A 165 -17.74 -18.12 2.57
C PRO A 165 -17.34 -18.59 1.15
N ASP A 166 -17.96 -18.02 0.12
CA ASP A 166 -17.60 -18.23 -1.30
C ASP A 166 -16.59 -17.19 -1.82
N SER A 167 -15.93 -16.42 -0.94
CA SER A 167 -14.77 -15.66 -1.40
C SER A 167 -13.70 -16.69 -1.78
N ASP A 168 -13.10 -16.58 -2.97
CA ASP A 168 -12.05 -17.47 -3.51
C ASP A 168 -10.82 -17.69 -2.56
N LEU A 169 -10.86 -17.11 -1.36
CA LEU A 169 -9.89 -17.19 -0.29
C LEU A 169 -10.22 -18.27 0.76
N GLU A 170 -11.49 -18.62 1.01
CA GLU A 170 -11.83 -19.75 1.91
C GLU A 170 -11.66 -21.12 1.22
N GLU A 171 -11.76 -21.20 -0.11
CA GLU A 171 -11.51 -22.44 -0.86
C GLU A 171 -10.07 -22.94 -0.70
N GLN A 172 -9.07 -22.06 -0.52
CA GLN A 172 -7.69 -22.47 -0.24
C GLN A 172 -7.48 -23.06 1.17
N PHE A 173 -8.41 -22.86 2.10
CA PHE A 173 -8.35 -23.40 3.47
C PHE A 173 -9.18 -24.68 3.64
N SER A 174 -10.00 -25.02 2.66
CA SER A 174 -10.89 -26.21 2.71
C SER A 174 -10.16 -27.50 2.33
N GLU A 175 -9.05 -27.43 1.61
CA GLU A 175 -8.31 -28.60 1.10
C GLU A 175 -7.17 -29.11 2.01
N THR A 176 -7.06 -28.64 3.26
CA THR A 176 -5.95 -29.05 4.16
C THR A 176 -6.34 -29.71 5.49
N PHE A 177 -7.50 -30.38 5.55
CA PHE A 177 -7.84 -31.30 6.66
C PHE A 177 -8.07 -32.72 6.19
#